data_AF-A0A1G7MMD1-F1
#
_entry.id   AF-A0A1G7MMD1-F1
#
_cell.length_a   1.000
_cell.length_b   1.000
_cell.length_c   1.000
_cell.angle_alpha   90.00
_cell.angle_beta   90.00
_cell.angle_gamma   90.00
#
_symmetry.space_group_name_H-M   'P 1'
#
loop_
_entity.id
_entity.type
_entity.pdbx_description
1 polymer ?
#
loop_
_entity_poly.entity_id
_entity_poly.type
_entity_poly.pdbx_seq_one_letter_code
_entity_poly.pdbx_strand_id
1 'polypeptide(L)'
;MTDTATPSATPTATTVRRREIATEHLLFKLMEYVEDKHPGLLDFLENGLDHLGDPAAGEDKDDEQVREIARRMIVGARREGTA
;
A
#
# COMPACT_ATOMS: atom_id res chain seq x y z
N MET A 1 8.91 -34.47 25.01
CA MET A 1 8.41 -33.10 24.73
C MET A 1 9.42 -32.44 23.81
N THR A 2 9.40 -32.79 22.53
CA THR A 2 10.25 -32.19 21.50
C THR A 2 9.31 -31.51 20.52
N ASP A 3 9.14 -30.21 20.74
CA ASP A 3 8.46 -29.32 19.82
C ASP A 3 9.35 -29.16 18.59
N THR A 4 9.07 -29.94 17.56
CA THR A 4 9.75 -29.84 16.27
C THR A 4 9.15 -28.64 15.56
N ALA A 5 9.77 -27.47 15.74
CA ALA A 5 9.41 -26.27 15.02
C ALA A 5 9.53 -26.52 13.50
N THR A 6 8.38 -26.55 12.82
CA THR A 6 8.27 -26.63 11.36
C THR A 6 9.03 -25.48 10.70
N PRO A 7 9.88 -25.71 9.68
CA PRO A 7 10.51 -24.62 8.96
C PRO A 7 9.44 -23.80 8.24
N SER A 8 9.33 -22.51 8.57
CA SER A 8 8.47 -21.58 7.81
C SER A 8 9.06 -21.42 6.41
N ALA A 9 8.36 -21.93 5.40
CA ALA A 9 8.80 -21.84 4.01
C ALA A 9 8.81 -20.38 3.53
N THR A 10 9.95 -19.93 2.98
CA THR A 10 10.06 -18.62 2.33
C THR A 10 9.05 -18.52 1.19
N PRO A 11 8.22 -17.46 1.13
CA PRO A 11 7.23 -17.31 0.08
C PRO A 11 7.90 -17.18 -1.29
N THR A 12 7.30 -17.83 -2.31
CA THR A 12 7.78 -17.70 -3.69
C THR A 12 7.53 -16.30 -4.23
N ALA A 13 8.34 -15.84 -5.19
CA ALA A 13 8.13 -14.55 -5.87
C ALA A 13 6.70 -14.42 -6.46
N THR A 14 6.14 -15.52 -6.98
CA THR A 14 4.76 -15.57 -7.48
C THR A 14 3.74 -15.32 -6.37
N THR A 15 3.93 -15.91 -5.19
CA THR A 15 3.03 -15.69 -4.05
C THR A 15 3.11 -14.25 -3.54
N VAL A 16 4.31 -13.68 -3.47
CA VAL A 16 4.51 -12.27 -3.09
C VAL A 16 3.76 -11.36 -4.06
N ARG A 17 3.98 -11.50 -5.36
CA ARG A 17 3.29 -10.70 -6.39
C ARG A 17 1.77 -10.81 -6.32
N ARG A 18 1.23 -12.01 -6.09
CA ARG A 18 -0.22 -12.23 -5.96
C ARG A 18 -0.79 -11.54 -4.71
N ARG A 19 -0.05 -11.57 -3.61
CA ARG A 19 -0.43 -10.90 -2.38
C ARG A 19 -0.40 -9.38 -2.55
N GLU A 20 0.60 -8.84 -3.24
CA GLU A 20 0.69 -7.42 -3.58
C GLU A 20 -0.55 -6.97 -4.37
N ILE A 21 -0.85 -7.65 -5.50
CA ILE A 21 -2.03 -7.35 -6.33
C ILE A 21 -3.33 -7.41 -5.50
N ALA A 22 -3.50 -8.44 -4.67
CA ALA A 22 -4.69 -8.58 -3.84
C ALA A 22 -4.81 -7.47 -2.79
N THR A 23 -3.70 -7.09 -2.16
CA THR A 23 -3.65 -6.05 -1.14
C THR A 23 -3.95 -4.69 -1.74
N GLU A 24 -3.32 -4.37 -2.87
CA GLU A 24 -3.58 -3.15 -3.62
C GLU A 24 -5.06 -3.06 -4.00
N HIS A 25 -5.62 -4.11 -4.63
CA HIS A 25 -7.03 -4.11 -5.03
C HIS A 25 -7.99 -3.82 -3.86
N LEU A 26 -7.80 -4.50 -2.72
CA LEU A 26 -8.64 -4.29 -1.54
C LEU A 26 -8.46 -2.89 -0.95
N LEU A 27 -7.23 -2.37 -0.92
CA LEU A 27 -6.95 -1.02 -0.44
C LEU A 27 -7.59 0.05 -1.33
N PHE A 28 -7.50 -0.10 -2.67
CA PHE A 28 -8.17 0.79 -3.61
C PHE A 28 -9.68 0.80 -3.40
N LYS A 29 -10.33 -0.36 -3.31
CA LYS A 29 -11.77 -0.44 -3.06
C LYS A 29 -12.18 0.09 -1.70
N LEU A 30 -11.33 -0.04 -0.69
CA LEU A 30 -11.56 0.59 0.60
C LEU A 30 -11.49 2.13 0.50
N MET A 31 -10.48 2.68 -0.17
CA MET A 31 -10.34 4.12 -0.36
C MET A 31 -11.52 4.70 -1.15
N GLU A 32 -11.94 4.04 -2.24
CA GLU A 32 -13.13 4.43 -3.00
C GLU A 32 -14.39 4.41 -2.14
N TYR A 33 -14.62 3.33 -1.40
CA TYR A 33 -15.80 3.20 -0.54
C TYR A 33 -15.85 4.28 0.54
N VAL A 34 -14.71 4.54 1.19
CA VAL A 34 -14.65 5.56 2.24
C VAL A 34 -14.78 6.95 1.65
N GLU A 35 -14.17 7.26 0.51
CA GLU A 35 -14.35 8.56 -0.16
C GLU A 35 -15.81 8.79 -0.56
N ASP A 36 -16.51 7.77 -1.08
CA ASP A 36 -17.94 7.87 -1.43
C ASP A 36 -18.83 8.12 -0.19
N LYS A 37 -18.56 7.41 0.92
CA LYS A 37 -19.36 7.55 2.15
C LYS A 37 -18.95 8.73 3.03
N HIS A 38 -17.69 9.13 2.97
CA HIS A 38 -17.06 10.16 3.78
C HIS A 38 -16.05 10.95 2.92
N PRO A 39 -16.54 11.89 2.09
CA PRO A 39 -15.69 12.66 1.18
C PRO A 39 -14.56 13.41 1.89
N GLY A 40 -13.42 13.52 1.21
CA GLY A 40 -12.23 14.21 1.70
C GLY A 40 -11.13 13.29 2.24
N LEU A 41 -11.31 11.97 2.20
CA LEU A 41 -10.25 11.02 2.53
C LEU A 41 -9.05 11.20 1.59
N LEU A 42 -9.28 11.27 0.27
CA LEU A 42 -8.21 11.34 -0.71
C LEU A 42 -7.39 12.64 -0.58
N ASP A 43 -8.05 13.75 -0.27
CA ASP A 43 -7.38 15.03 0.00
C ASP A 43 -6.59 14.97 1.33
N PHE A 44 -7.15 14.32 2.36
CA PHE A 44 -6.45 14.10 3.62
C PHE A 44 -5.18 13.26 3.42
N LEU A 45 -5.25 12.17 2.64
CA LEU A 45 -4.10 11.32 2.33
C LEU A 45 -3.04 12.08 1.52
N GLU A 46 -3.45 12.89 0.54
CA GLU A 46 -2.55 13.69 -0.29
C GLU A 46 -1.79 14.74 0.53
N ASN A 47 -2.47 15.43 1.44
CA ASN A 47 -1.85 16.40 2.35
C ASN A 47 -0.88 15.74 3.36
N GLY A 48 -1.06 14.46 3.66
CA GLY A 48 -0.19 13.71 4.57
C GLY A 48 1.14 13.25 3.95
N LEU A 49 1.31 13.37 2.63
CA LEU A 49 2.47 12.80 1.94
C LEU A 49 3.81 13.42 2.35
N ASP A 50 3.84 14.68 2.79
CA ASP A 50 5.06 15.35 3.26
C ASP A 50 5.62 14.70 4.55
N HIS A 51 4.80 13.91 5.24
CA HIS A 51 5.20 13.14 6.42
C HIS A 51 5.57 11.69 6.10
N LEU A 52 5.49 11.28 4.83
CA LEU A 52 5.80 9.93 4.38
C LEU A 52 7.25 9.83 3.88
N GLY A 53 7.93 8.77 4.30
CA GLY A 53 9.29 8.45 3.89
C GLY A 53 9.62 6.97 4.06
N ASP A 54 10.80 6.60 3.60
CA ASP A 54 11.40 5.28 3.68
C ASP A 54 12.16 5.11 5.01
N PRO A 55 11.77 4.16 5.89
CA PRO A 55 12.46 3.92 7.15
C PRO A 55 13.85 3.27 6.98
N ALA A 56 14.26 2.90 5.75
CA ALA A 56 15.59 2.38 5.49
C ALA A 56 16.69 3.36 5.95
N ALA A 57 17.78 2.81 6.47
CA ALA A 57 18.92 3.57 6.97
C ALA A 57 20.17 3.48 6.06
N GLY A 58 20.06 2.77 4.93
CA GLY A 58 21.17 2.48 4.01
C GLY A 58 21.11 3.29 2.71
N GLU A 59 22.00 2.96 1.78
CA GLU A 59 22.12 3.62 0.48
C GLU A 59 20.87 3.50 -0.39
N ASP A 60 20.03 2.51 -0.12
CA ASP A 60 18.77 2.27 -0.84
C ASP A 60 17.58 3.10 -0.30
N LYS A 61 17.78 3.97 0.71
CA LYS A 61 16.71 4.83 1.23
C LYS A 61 16.23 5.82 0.15
N ASP A 62 14.94 5.78 -0.16
CA ASP A 62 14.34 6.71 -1.14
C ASP A 62 12.95 7.22 -0.71
N ASP A 63 12.95 8.29 0.09
CA ASP A 63 11.71 8.93 0.57
C ASP A 63 10.82 9.44 -0.56
N GLU A 64 11.42 9.94 -1.64
CA GLU A 64 10.66 10.52 -2.75
C GLU A 64 10.00 9.45 -3.60
N GLN A 65 10.67 8.32 -3.83
CA GLN A 65 10.06 7.18 -4.50
C GLN A 65 8.86 6.63 -3.72
N VAL A 66 8.95 6.58 -2.38
CA VAL A 66 7.80 6.20 -1.54
C VAL A 66 6.63 7.18 -1.73
N ARG A 67 6.90 8.49 -1.71
CA ARG A 67 5.87 9.51 -1.97
C ARG A 67 5.27 9.42 -3.37
N GLU A 68 6.09 9.19 -4.39
CA GLU A 68 5.63 9.03 -5.77
C GLU A 68 4.72 7.82 -5.96
N ILE A 69 5.04 6.69 -5.33
CA ILE A 69 4.16 5.51 -5.33
C ILE A 69 2.82 5.86 -4.68
N ALA A 70 2.83 6.53 -3.52
CA ALA A 70 1.61 6.94 -2.85
C ALA A 70 0.76 7.93 -3.67
N ARG A 71 1.38 8.94 -4.31
CA ARG A 71 0.69 9.87 -5.22
C ARG A 71 -0.01 9.12 -6.36
N ARG A 72 0.64 8.13 -6.97
CA ARG A 72 0.03 7.32 -8.04
C ARG A 72 -1.16 6.52 -7.56
N MET A 73 -1.11 5.99 -6.33
CA MET A 73 -2.25 5.29 -5.73
C MET A 73 -3.44 6.22 -5.52
N ILE A 74 -3.21 7.42 -4.99
CA ILE A 74 -4.27 8.44 -4.80
C ILE A 74 -4.88 8.84 -6.15
N VAL A 75 -4.04 9.11 -7.15
CA VAL A 75 -4.51 9.45 -8.52
C VAL A 75 -5.34 8.32 -9.12
N GLY A 76 -4.95 7.05 -8.91
CA GLY A 76 -5.73 5.90 -9.34
C GLY A 76 -7.10 5.84 -8.68
N ALA A 77 -7.17 6.03 -7.36
CA ALA A 77 -8.41 5.98 -6.59
C ALA A 77 -9.39 7.10 -7.02
N ARG A 78 -8.89 8.28 -7.38
CA ARG A 78 -9.71 9.38 -7.92
C ARG A 78 -10.33 9.06 -9.30
N ARG A 79 -9.66 8.23 -10.12
CA ARG A 79 -10.12 7.89 -11.48
C ARG A 79 -11.20 6.81 -11.49
N GLU A 80 -11.12 5.87 -10.56
CA GLU A 80 -12.00 4.69 -10.49
C GLU A 80 -13.25 4.90 -9.63
N GLY A 81 -13.59 6.15 -9.27
CA GLY A 81 -14.70 6.51 -8.37
C GLY A 81 -15.94 5.64 -8.52
N THR A 82 -16.58 5.31 -7.38
CA THR A 82 -17.63 4.29 -7.29
C THR A 82 -18.69 4.48 -8.38
N ALA A 83 -18.78 3.50 -9.29
CA ALA A 83 -19.78 3.44 -10.34
C ALA A 83 -21.22 3.35 -9.79
#